data_AF-A0A2V7WRV8-F1
#
_entry.id   AF-A0A2V7WRV8-F1
#
_cell.length_a   1.000
_cell.length_b   1.000
_cell.length_c   1.000
_cell.angle_alpha   90.00
_cell.angle_beta   90.00
_cell.angle_gamma   90.00
#
_symmetry.space_group_name_H-M   'P 1'
#
loop_
_entity.id
_entity.type
_entity.pdbx_description
1 polymer ?
#
loop_
_entity_poly.entity_id
_entity_poly.type
_entity_poly.pdbx_seq_one_letter_code
_entity_poly.pdbx_strand_id
1 'polypeptide(L)'
;MMLALRFSEEAGIERANGGGSIEIRPGPAASLVAGRHGLPTGGGGPLSVVDGRIGFEGVTLRFPQTTVDLTGGIRIGKWDPDFDLGLKSRDLSEVDRLFENLLAATGGKPSPLGLGGTGEVTGHLAGTWGNPEATLQFSAEDALWSNVRFGSV
;
A
#
# COMPACT_ATOMS: atom_id res chain seq x y z
N MET A 1 -12.34 12.86 -11.43
CA MET A 1 -12.11 12.27 -12.78
C MET A 1 -12.74 10.89 -12.80
N MET A 2 -13.29 10.42 -13.92
CA MET A 2 -14.01 9.14 -14.02
C MET A 2 -13.04 8.05 -14.52
N LEU A 3 -12.96 6.91 -13.81
CA LEU A 3 -12.28 5.71 -14.30
C LEU A 3 -13.16 5.06 -15.37
N ALA A 4 -12.65 4.89 -16.59
CA ALA A 4 -13.38 4.26 -17.68
C ALA A 4 -12.74 2.91 -18.02
N LEU A 5 -13.44 1.82 -17.73
CA LEU A 5 -13.03 0.46 -18.06
C LEU A 5 -13.79 -0.01 -19.31
N ARG A 6 -13.08 -0.65 -20.24
CA ARG A 6 -13.68 -1.34 -21.39
C ARG A 6 -13.41 -2.83 -21.29
N PHE A 7 -14.41 -3.65 -21.56
CA PHE A 7 -14.29 -5.11 -21.49
C PHE A 7 -15.07 -5.76 -22.64
N SER A 8 -14.58 -6.90 -23.12
CA SER A 8 -15.32 -7.77 -24.03
C SER A 8 -16.42 -8.50 -23.27
N GLU A 9 -17.62 -8.60 -23.84
CA GLU A 9 -18.80 -9.21 -23.20
C GLU A 9 -18.53 -10.62 -22.66
N GLU A 10 -17.66 -11.39 -23.31
CA GLU A 10 -17.37 -12.78 -22.95
C GLU A 10 -16.33 -12.96 -21.83
N ALA A 11 -15.54 -11.92 -21.49
CA ALA A 11 -14.37 -12.10 -20.63
C ALA A 11 -14.30 -11.15 -19.41
N GLY A 12 -15.26 -10.22 -19.31
CA GLY A 12 -15.46 -9.40 -18.12
C GLY A 12 -14.25 -8.55 -17.73
N ILE A 13 -14.16 -8.20 -16.44
CA ILE A 13 -13.14 -7.28 -15.93
C ILE A 13 -11.72 -7.87 -15.96
N GLU A 14 -11.60 -9.20 -16.00
CA GLU A 14 -10.32 -9.93 -16.04
C GLU A 14 -9.56 -9.82 -17.36
N ARG A 15 -10.21 -9.31 -18.42
CA ARG A 15 -9.56 -8.97 -19.70
C ARG A 15 -9.77 -7.49 -20.05
N ALA A 16 -10.13 -6.68 -19.06
CA ALA A 16 -10.43 -5.28 -19.29
C ALA A 16 -9.18 -4.54 -19.76
N ASN A 17 -9.41 -3.56 -20.64
CA ASN A 17 -8.42 -2.55 -20.97
C ASN A 17 -9.00 -1.17 -20.65
N GLY A 18 -8.15 -0.25 -20.21
CA GLY A 18 -8.59 1.09 -19.88
C GLY A 18 -7.55 1.82 -19.05
N GLY A 19 -8.03 2.85 -18.37
CA GLY A 19 -7.19 3.64 -17.51
C GLY A 19 -7.96 4.78 -16.87
N GLY A 20 -7.29 5.46 -15.96
CA GLY A 20 -7.82 6.63 -15.28
C GLY A 20 -6.82 7.14 -14.26
N SER A 21 -7.35 7.76 -13.21
CA SER A 21 -6.56 8.16 -12.06
C SER A 21 -7.27 7.80 -10.79
N ILE A 22 -6.49 7.45 -9.78
CA ILE A 22 -6.94 7.45 -8.40
C ILE A 22 -6.62 8.82 -7.80
N GLU A 23 -7.56 9.35 -7.03
CA GLU A 23 -7.38 10.59 -6.29
C GLU A 23 -7.93 10.38 -4.88
N ILE A 24 -7.09 10.62 -3.88
CA ILE A 24 -7.46 10.58 -2.48
C ILE A 24 -7.57 12.02 -1.99
N ARG A 25 -8.74 12.35 -1.45
CA ARG A 25 -9.03 13.65 -0.88
C ARG A 25 -9.38 13.49 0.60
N PRO A 26 -9.02 14.47 1.44
CA PRO A 26 -9.50 14.52 2.81
C PRO A 26 -11.03 14.51 2.83
N GLY A 27 -11.61 13.68 3.69
CA GLY A 27 -13.06 13.58 3.88
C GLY A 27 -13.37 12.89 5.21
N PRO A 28 -14.65 12.88 5.63
CA PRO A 28 -15.06 12.11 6.80
C PRO A 28 -14.67 10.65 6.60
N ALA A 29 -13.96 10.08 7.58
CA ALA A 29 -13.43 8.73 7.49
C ALA A 29 -14.58 7.71 7.47
N ALA A 30 -14.83 7.12 6.30
CA ALA A 30 -15.65 5.91 6.17
C ALA A 30 -14.72 4.70 6.15
N SER A 31 -14.19 4.30 7.31
CA SER A 31 -13.45 3.04 7.42
C SER A 31 -14.45 1.90 7.53
N LEU A 32 -14.35 0.91 6.65
CA LEU A 32 -15.09 -0.36 6.76
C LEU A 32 -14.59 -1.23 7.91
N VAL A 33 -13.47 -0.87 8.55
CA VAL A 33 -12.90 -1.62 9.66
C VAL A 33 -12.88 -0.75 10.92
N ALA A 34 -13.54 -1.24 11.97
CA ALA A 34 -13.69 -0.55 13.25
C ALA A 34 -12.33 -0.39 13.97
N GLY A 35 -12.02 0.84 14.40
CA GLY A 35 -10.94 1.13 15.36
C GLY A 35 -9.62 1.71 14.81
N ARG A 36 -9.58 2.36 13.63
CA ARG A 36 -8.31 2.41 12.87
C ARG A 36 -7.70 3.77 12.54
N HIS A 37 -6.43 3.87 12.88
CA HIS A 37 -5.49 4.94 12.59
C HIS A 37 -4.71 4.60 11.30
N GLY A 38 -4.48 5.56 10.41
CA GLY A 38 -3.63 5.36 9.22
C GLY A 38 -4.39 5.13 7.92
N LEU A 39 -5.33 6.01 7.58
CA LEU A 39 -5.83 6.15 6.20
C LEU A 39 -5.04 7.25 5.50
N PRO A 40 -4.80 7.13 4.18
CA PRO A 40 -4.19 8.22 3.43
C PRO A 40 -5.11 9.42 3.49
N THR A 41 -4.56 10.57 3.86
CA THR A 41 -5.27 11.86 3.90
C THR A 41 -5.24 12.56 2.56
N GLY A 42 -4.39 12.11 1.64
CA GLY A 42 -4.35 12.60 0.28
C GLY A 42 -3.48 11.72 -0.63
N GLY A 43 -3.36 12.13 -1.88
CA GLY A 43 -2.55 11.44 -2.86
C GLY A 43 -3.32 11.07 -4.11
N GLY A 44 -2.71 10.23 -4.94
CA GLY A 44 -3.26 9.80 -6.20
C GLY A 44 -2.19 9.54 -7.23
N GLY A 45 -2.64 9.16 -8.43
CA GLY A 45 -1.78 8.95 -9.57
C GLY A 45 -2.51 8.25 -10.71
N PRO A 46 -1.83 8.03 -11.84
CA PRO A 46 -2.40 7.35 -12.98
C PRO A 46 -2.56 5.86 -12.69
N LEU A 47 -3.65 5.30 -13.21
CA LEU A 47 -3.89 3.87 -13.27
C LEU A 47 -4.05 3.44 -14.73
N SER A 48 -3.36 2.38 -15.12
CA SER A 48 -3.60 1.66 -16.36
C SER A 48 -4.37 0.36 -16.06
N VAL A 49 -5.20 -0.09 -16.98
CA VAL A 49 -5.72 -1.46 -16.95
C VAL A 49 -5.39 -2.09 -18.29
N VAL A 50 -4.58 -3.14 -18.28
CA VAL A 50 -4.17 -3.87 -19.50
C VAL A 50 -4.39 -5.35 -19.25
N ASP A 51 -5.28 -5.96 -20.05
CA ASP A 51 -5.64 -7.37 -19.94
C ASP A 51 -5.97 -7.80 -18.49
N GLY A 52 -6.80 -6.99 -17.82
CA GLY A 52 -7.21 -7.21 -16.43
C GLY A 52 -6.12 -7.06 -15.38
N ARG A 53 -4.94 -6.52 -15.72
CA ARG A 53 -3.93 -6.07 -14.75
C ARG A 53 -4.09 -4.58 -14.51
N ILE A 54 -4.28 -4.18 -13.26
CA ILE A 54 -4.23 -2.78 -12.84
C ILE A 54 -2.76 -2.41 -12.68
N GLY A 55 -2.28 -1.44 -13.46
CA GLY A 55 -0.98 -0.82 -13.32
C GLY A 55 -1.06 0.47 -12.51
N PHE A 56 -0.16 0.64 -11.56
CA PHE A 56 0.10 1.86 -10.82
C PHE A 56 1.31 2.55 -11.45
N GLU A 57 1.09 3.72 -12.05
CA GLU A 57 2.10 4.42 -12.86
C GLU A 57 2.74 5.54 -12.04
N GLY A 58 3.28 5.20 -10.86
CA GLY A 58 3.80 6.18 -9.89
C GLY A 58 2.69 6.81 -9.06
N VAL A 59 1.90 5.98 -8.37
CA VAL A 59 0.88 6.45 -7.42
C VAL A 59 1.54 6.85 -6.11
N THR A 60 1.23 8.06 -5.63
CA THR A 60 1.68 8.54 -4.31
C THR A 60 0.51 8.61 -3.33
N LEU A 61 0.63 7.96 -2.18
CA LEU A 61 -0.29 8.03 -1.06
C LEU A 61 0.35 8.84 0.08
N ARG A 62 -0.40 9.78 0.65
CA ARG A 62 0.07 10.65 1.73
C ARG A 62 -0.73 10.40 3.00
N PHE A 63 0.00 10.21 4.08
CA PHE A 63 -0.47 10.11 5.45
C PHE A 63 0.10 11.29 6.26
N PRO A 64 -0.38 11.54 7.49
CA PRO A 64 0.14 12.62 8.32
C PRO A 64 1.66 12.66 8.48
N GLN A 65 2.30 11.50 8.67
CA GLN A 65 3.76 11.40 8.87
C GLN A 65 4.49 10.58 7.80
N THR A 66 3.75 9.89 6.93
CA THR A 66 4.27 8.91 5.96
C THR A 66 3.85 9.26 4.55
N THR A 67 4.74 9.05 3.58
CA THR A 67 4.43 9.04 2.16
C THR A 67 4.79 7.68 1.60
N VAL A 68 3.93 7.13 0.74
CA VAL A 68 4.13 5.86 0.05
C VAL A 68 4.02 6.10 -1.45
N ASP A 69 5.06 5.76 -2.19
CA ASP A 69 5.09 5.73 -3.65
C ASP A 69 5.00 4.29 -4.13
N LEU A 70 4.18 4.04 -5.14
CA LEU A 70 3.88 2.71 -5.67
C LEU A 70 3.94 2.72 -7.19
N THR A 71 4.74 1.82 -7.75
CA THR A 71 4.79 1.54 -9.18
C THR A 71 4.70 0.04 -9.42
N GLY A 72 3.99 -0.39 -10.45
CA GLY A 72 3.85 -1.81 -10.78
C GLY A 72 2.39 -2.18 -10.99
N GLY A 73 1.93 -3.32 -10.49
CA GLY A 73 0.54 -3.71 -10.70
C GLY A 73 0.05 -4.91 -9.93
N ILE A 74 -1.24 -5.15 -10.06
CA ILE A 74 -1.94 -6.33 -9.53
C ILE A 74 -2.98 -6.81 -10.51
N ARG A 75 -3.14 -8.13 -10.62
CA ARG A 75 -4.16 -8.72 -11.50
C ARG A 75 -5.53 -8.70 -10.83
N ILE A 76 -6.57 -8.33 -11.57
CA ILE A 76 -7.94 -8.38 -11.06
C ILE A 76 -8.34 -9.85 -10.90
N GLY A 77 -9.01 -10.17 -9.78
CA GLY A 77 -9.41 -11.54 -9.44
C GLY A 77 -8.30 -12.43 -8.91
N LYS A 78 -7.03 -11.98 -8.91
CA LYS A 78 -5.89 -12.73 -8.35
C LYS A 78 -5.00 -11.82 -7.51
N TRP A 79 -4.72 -12.21 -6.26
CA TRP A 79 -3.71 -11.52 -5.48
C TRP A 79 -2.31 -11.97 -5.89
N ASP A 80 -1.89 -11.46 -7.04
CA ASP A 80 -0.54 -11.59 -7.59
C ASP A 80 0.05 -10.18 -7.74
N PRO A 81 0.41 -9.50 -6.62
CA PRO A 81 1.09 -8.22 -6.69
C PRO A 81 2.44 -8.36 -7.37
N ASP A 82 2.86 -7.29 -8.02
CA ASP A 82 4.19 -7.12 -8.59
C ASP A 82 4.42 -5.61 -8.67
N PHE A 83 4.94 -5.06 -7.57
CA PHE A 83 5.16 -3.62 -7.46
C PHE A 83 6.39 -3.27 -6.66
N ASP A 84 7.03 -2.20 -7.11
CA ASP A 84 8.03 -1.46 -6.35
C ASP A 84 7.32 -0.48 -5.42
N LEU A 85 7.82 -0.39 -4.21
CA LEU A 85 7.35 0.52 -3.18
C LEU A 85 8.48 1.38 -2.65
N GLY A 86 8.19 2.66 -2.46
CA GLY A 86 8.99 3.60 -1.69
C GLY A 86 8.16 4.12 -0.53
N LEU A 87 8.68 4.08 0.68
CA LEU A 87 8.03 4.61 1.87
C LEU A 87 9.00 5.57 2.55
N LYS A 88 8.52 6.73 2.94
CA LYS A 88 9.26 7.69 3.77
C LYS A 88 8.38 8.09 4.94
N SER A 89 8.88 7.94 6.16
CA SER A 89 8.13 8.26 7.36
C SER A 89 8.94 9.07 8.36
N ARG A 90 8.30 10.09 8.92
CA ARG A 90 8.80 10.85 10.08
C ARG A 90 8.36 10.24 11.41
N ASP A 91 7.52 9.20 11.37
CA ASP A 91 7.06 8.47 12.54
C ASP A 91 6.68 7.05 12.13
N LEU A 92 7.60 6.11 12.31
CA LEU A 92 7.41 4.70 11.95
C LEU A 92 6.26 4.04 12.73
N SER A 93 5.76 4.63 13.83
CA SER A 93 4.54 4.14 14.48
C SER A 93 3.30 4.33 13.62
N GLU A 94 3.32 5.27 12.67
CA GLU A 94 2.29 5.37 11.63
C GLU A 94 2.33 4.16 10.69
N VAL A 95 3.52 3.70 10.32
CA VAL A 95 3.70 2.51 9.48
C VAL A 95 3.20 1.25 10.19
N ASP A 96 3.44 1.14 11.49
CA ASP A 96 2.91 0.03 12.31
C ASP A 96 1.38 -0.02 12.22
N ARG A 97 0.73 1.14 12.36
CA ARG A 97 -0.73 1.29 12.23
C ARG A 97 -1.24 0.96 10.82
N LEU A 98 -0.47 1.26 9.77
CA LEU A 98 -0.80 0.82 8.40
C LEU A 98 -0.77 -0.71 8.27
N PHE A 99 0.24 -1.36 8.85
CA PHE A 99 0.36 -2.81 8.83
C PHE A 99 -0.77 -3.48 9.62
N GLU A 100 -1.09 -2.95 10.81
CA GLU A 100 -2.24 -3.39 11.57
C GLU A 100 -3.51 -3.30 10.72
N ASN A 101 -3.71 -2.17 10.01
CA ASN A 101 -4.83 -1.97 9.09
C ASN A 101 -4.92 -3.05 8.01
N LEU A 102 -3.81 -3.38 7.36
CA LEU A 102 -3.82 -4.44 6.36
C LEU A 102 -4.22 -5.78 6.98
N LEU A 103 -3.69 -6.13 8.15
CA LEU A 103 -3.93 -7.42 8.80
C LEU A 103 -5.39 -7.64 9.21
N ALA A 104 -6.07 -6.70 9.89
CA ALA A 104 -7.48 -6.96 10.20
C ALA A 104 -8.42 -6.76 9.00
N ALA A 105 -8.00 -6.07 7.93
CA ALA A 105 -8.77 -6.06 6.68
C ALA A 105 -8.79 -7.46 6.03
N THR A 106 -7.80 -8.30 6.33
CA THR A 106 -7.69 -9.67 5.81
C THR A 106 -8.24 -10.71 6.80
N GLY A 107 -8.90 -10.26 7.88
CA GLY A 107 -9.44 -11.13 8.94
C GLY A 107 -8.40 -11.60 9.97
N GLY A 108 -7.16 -11.11 9.88
CA GLY A 108 -6.11 -11.37 10.85
C GLY A 108 -6.31 -10.63 12.18
N LYS A 109 -5.59 -11.06 13.21
CA LYS A 109 -5.49 -10.35 14.49
C LYS A 109 -4.20 -9.54 14.51
N PRO A 110 -4.25 -8.22 14.33
CA PRO A 110 -3.05 -7.39 14.33
C PRO A 110 -2.41 -7.40 15.72
N SER A 111 -1.08 -7.50 15.74
CA SER A 111 -0.25 -7.19 16.90
C SER A 111 0.74 -6.09 16.49
N PRO A 112 0.86 -4.99 17.26
CA PRO A 112 1.80 -3.94 16.93
C PRO A 112 3.21 -4.51 16.84
N LEU A 113 3.95 -4.12 15.79
CA LEU A 113 5.37 -4.42 15.64
C LEU A 113 6.23 -3.55 16.57
N GLY A 114 5.66 -2.50 17.18
CA GLY A 114 6.36 -1.59 18.07
C GLY A 114 7.37 -0.72 17.33
N LEU A 115 6.99 -0.25 16.14
CA LEU A 115 7.84 0.60 15.30
C LEU A 115 7.81 2.06 15.79
N GLY A 116 8.94 2.74 15.66
CA GLY A 116 9.09 4.15 16.03
C GLY A 116 10.37 4.74 15.45
N GLY A 117 10.54 6.06 15.56
CA GLY A 117 11.63 6.79 14.91
C GLY A 117 11.26 7.27 13.51
N THR A 118 12.26 7.65 12.72
CA THR A 118 12.09 8.06 11.32
C THR A 118 12.75 7.04 10.41
N GLY A 119 12.28 6.94 9.16
CA GLY A 119 12.94 6.05 8.22
C GLY A 119 12.36 6.05 6.82
N GLU A 120 13.11 5.40 5.95
CA GLU A 120 12.77 5.14 4.57
C GLU A 120 12.85 3.64 4.30
N VAL A 121 11.91 3.15 3.48
CA VAL A 121 11.88 1.78 3.00
C VAL A 121 11.76 1.83 1.49
N THR A 122 12.59 1.06 0.80
CA THR A 122 12.40 0.80 -0.62
C THR A 122 12.35 -0.70 -0.82
N GLY A 123 11.62 -1.15 -1.83
CA GLY A 123 11.65 -2.56 -2.14
C GLY A 123 10.64 -2.99 -3.17
N HIS A 124 10.54 -4.29 -3.32
CA HIS A 124 9.74 -4.97 -4.32
C HIS A 124 8.87 -6.04 -3.63
N LEU A 125 7.58 -6.06 -3.96
CA LEU A 125 6.65 -7.10 -3.54
C LEU A 125 6.13 -7.84 -4.76
N ALA A 126 6.29 -9.16 -4.74
CA ALA A 126 5.83 -10.09 -5.75
C ALA A 126 5.16 -11.32 -5.12
N GLY A 127 4.78 -12.28 -5.96
CA GLY A 127 4.29 -13.59 -5.54
C GLY A 127 2.78 -13.63 -5.35
N THR A 128 2.30 -14.66 -4.65
CA THR A 128 0.86 -14.94 -4.46
C THR A 128 0.47 -14.73 -2.99
N TRP A 129 -0.84 -14.64 -2.67
CA TRP A 129 -1.28 -14.53 -1.27
C TRP A 129 -0.73 -15.64 -0.35
N GLY A 130 -0.63 -16.87 -0.86
CA GLY A 130 -0.13 -18.03 -0.11
C GLY A 130 1.39 -18.16 -0.05
N ASN A 131 2.10 -17.41 -0.90
CA ASN A 131 3.56 -17.40 -0.95
C ASN A 131 4.03 -16.03 -1.49
N PRO A 132 3.97 -14.98 -0.65
CA PRO A 132 4.43 -13.66 -1.04
C PRO A 132 5.97 -13.60 -1.02
N GLU A 133 6.55 -12.87 -1.96
CA GLU A 133 7.97 -12.61 -2.04
C GLU A 133 8.20 -11.11 -1.83
N ALA A 134 8.94 -10.74 -0.79
CA ALA A 134 9.23 -9.35 -0.46
C ALA A 134 10.73 -9.13 -0.31
N THR A 135 11.29 -8.22 -1.09
CA THR A 135 12.68 -7.75 -0.93
C THR A 135 12.63 -6.28 -0.53
N LEU A 136 13.09 -5.97 0.68
CA LEU A 136 12.99 -4.64 1.27
C LEU A 136 14.36 -4.17 1.79
N GLN A 137 14.69 -2.91 1.53
CA GLN A 137 15.81 -2.20 2.12
C GLN A 137 15.28 -1.11 3.04
N PHE A 138 15.85 -1.03 4.25
CA PHE A 138 15.43 -0.10 5.29
C PHE A 138 16.59 0.80 5.69
N SER A 139 16.30 2.09 5.87
CA SER A 139 17.18 3.05 6.51
C SER A 139 16.37 3.80 7.56
N ALA A 140 16.83 3.85 8.81
CA ALA A 140 16.06 4.45 9.88
C ALA A 140 16.97 5.09 10.95
N GLU A 141 16.46 6.15 11.57
CA GLU A 141 17.09 6.86 12.68
C GLU A 141 16.21 6.76 13.93
N ASP A 142 16.84 6.62 15.09
CA ASP A 142 16.16 6.39 16.37
C ASP A 142 15.13 5.23 16.32
N ALA A 143 15.39 4.26 15.44
CA ALA A 143 14.45 3.23 15.07
C ALA A 143 14.11 2.30 16.25
N LEU A 144 12.82 2.06 16.47
CA LEU A 144 12.33 1.03 17.38
C LEU A 144 11.81 -0.16 16.58
N TRP A 145 12.07 -1.37 17.05
CA TRP A 145 11.44 -2.61 16.60
C TRP A 145 11.11 -3.46 17.82
N SER A 146 9.86 -3.91 17.94
CA SER A 146 9.35 -4.55 19.15
C SER A 146 9.60 -3.70 20.42
N ASN A 147 9.53 -2.37 20.28
CA ASN A 147 9.91 -1.38 21.31
C ASN A 147 11.38 -1.39 21.74
N VAL A 148 12.26 -2.10 21.04
CA VAL A 148 13.69 -2.12 21.28
C VAL A 148 14.36 -1.18 20.28
N ARG A 149 15.22 -0.29 20.79
CA ARG A 149 15.99 0.62 19.94
C ARG A 149 17.06 -0.13 19.16
N PHE A 150 17.04 0.02 17.84
CA PHE A 150 18.05 -0.49 16.93
C PHE A 150 19.25 0.46 16.90
N GLY A 151 20.48 -0.09 16.94
CA GLY A 151 21.71 0.70 16.81
C GLY A 151 22.18 1.42 18.08
N SER A 152 21.49 1.27 19.22
CA SER A 152 22.05 1.65 20.53
C SER A 152 22.83 0.47 21.11
N VAL A 153 24.15 0.62 21.22
CA VAL A 153 25.00 -0.21 22.08
C VAL A 153 25.07 0.44 23.46
#